data_AF-A0A924P937-F1
#
_entry.id   AF-A0A924P937-F1
#
_cell.length_a   1.000
_cell.length_b   1.000
_cell.length_c   1.000
_cell.angle_alpha   90.00
_cell.angle_beta   90.00
_cell.angle_gamma   90.00
#
_symmetry.space_group_name_H-M   'P 1'
#
loop_
_entity.id
_entity.type
_entity.pdbx_description
1 polymer ?
#
loop_
_entity_poly.entity_id
_entity_poly.type
_entity_poly.pdbx_seq_one_letter_code
_entity_poly.pdbx_strand_id
1 'polypeptide(L)'
;KAAKDAQVPGGQALAVDRDVFAEAVTKVIHTHPNITLVPGEVTAPFDDITLFATGPLTSEALTQWIAKATGAQDLYFYDAIAPIIDAQSIDRTSAFLANRYDKGEEEAYLNCPMTEEEYNAFYDALMAAEKVEPKAFEKSKFFQGCQPIEAIAATGRDSLRFGPMKPVGLTDPRTGRRPHAVIQLRPENKSLTAYNMVGFQTKLKYGEQGKVFKHIPALKNAEFLRMGSIHRNTYVCGPRVLRTDLSLKGHPKVYLAGQVTGVEGYLESASCGLLAATFIYQRIRGQAHEAPPVNTAMGSLLRFITASDAKNYQPNNANFSIFDPAFFDGIVGMKRDESRKAMSVQAYAQFSRWWQARPS
;
A
#
# COMPACT_ATOMS: atom_id res chain seq x y z
N LYS A 1 -6.42 -17.69 2.67
CA LYS A 1 -7.72 -18.17 3.19
C LYS A 1 -8.55 -17.01 3.72
N ALA A 2 -8.15 -16.35 4.82
CA ALA A 2 -8.89 -15.23 5.42
C ALA A 2 -9.39 -14.17 4.41
N ALA A 3 -8.54 -13.73 3.47
CA ALA A 3 -8.95 -12.76 2.45
C ALA A 3 -10.03 -13.26 1.49
N LYS A 4 -10.04 -14.55 1.16
CA LYS A 4 -11.10 -15.15 0.31
C LYS A 4 -12.41 -15.25 1.09
N ASP A 5 -12.34 -15.71 2.34
CA ASP A 5 -13.51 -15.87 3.20
C ASP A 5 -14.16 -14.50 3.52
N ALA A 6 -13.36 -13.44 3.60
CA ALA A 6 -13.79 -12.07 3.84
C ALA A 6 -14.02 -11.25 2.56
N GLN A 7 -13.98 -11.87 1.36
CA GLN A 7 -14.02 -11.12 0.10
C GLN A 7 -15.27 -10.24 0.01
N VAL A 8 -15.05 -9.04 -0.52
CA VAL A 8 -16.10 -8.08 -0.86
C VAL A 8 -15.93 -7.60 -2.28
N PRO A 9 -16.99 -7.01 -2.84
CA PRO A 9 -16.91 -6.38 -4.15
C PRO A 9 -15.72 -5.37 -4.28
N GLY A 10 -14.67 -5.66 -5.09
CA GLY A 10 -13.50 -4.79 -5.40
C GLY A 10 -13.09 -4.60 -6.89
N GLY A 11 -13.85 -5.09 -7.87
CA GLY A 11 -13.62 -4.97 -9.30
C GLY A 11 -12.58 -5.98 -9.80
N GLN A 12 -11.40 -5.49 -10.20
CA GLN A 12 -10.26 -6.36 -10.56
C GLN A 12 -9.34 -6.64 -9.36
N ALA A 13 -9.64 -6.06 -8.19
CA ALA A 13 -8.83 -6.19 -6.98
C ALA A 13 -9.50 -7.13 -5.98
N LEU A 14 -8.69 -7.91 -5.24
CA LEU A 14 -9.18 -8.64 -4.07
C LEU A 14 -9.38 -7.64 -2.92
N ALA A 15 -10.61 -7.19 -2.72
CA ALA A 15 -11.02 -6.41 -1.57
C ALA A 15 -11.58 -7.35 -0.47
N VAL A 16 -11.49 -6.90 0.79
CA VAL A 16 -11.97 -7.67 1.94
C VAL A 16 -12.79 -6.79 2.88
N ASP A 17 -13.76 -7.41 3.54
CA ASP A 17 -14.37 -6.88 4.74
C ASP A 17 -13.32 -6.91 5.86
N ARG A 18 -12.99 -5.72 6.39
CA ARG A 18 -11.85 -5.57 7.30
C ARG A 18 -12.07 -6.26 8.63
N ASP A 19 -13.29 -6.17 9.17
CA ASP A 19 -13.60 -6.71 10.49
C ASP A 19 -13.65 -8.24 10.41
N VAL A 20 -14.31 -8.78 9.38
CA VAL A 20 -14.35 -10.23 9.13
C VAL A 20 -12.94 -10.78 8.88
N PHE A 21 -12.13 -10.08 8.10
CA PHE A 21 -10.74 -10.48 7.86
C PHE A 21 -9.91 -10.48 9.14
N ALA A 22 -9.97 -9.39 9.91
CA ALA A 22 -9.19 -9.21 11.14
C ALA A 22 -9.60 -10.23 12.20
N GLU A 23 -10.90 -10.48 12.38
CA GLU A 23 -11.41 -11.48 13.31
C GLU A 23 -10.94 -12.89 12.92
N ALA A 24 -10.99 -13.24 11.62
CA ALA A 24 -10.54 -14.54 11.15
C ALA A 24 -9.04 -14.78 11.40
N VAL A 25 -8.19 -13.77 11.17
CA VAL A 25 -6.74 -13.85 11.46
C VAL A 25 -6.50 -13.95 12.97
N THR A 26 -7.17 -13.09 13.76
CA THR A 26 -7.06 -13.05 15.22
C THR A 26 -7.43 -14.40 15.83
N LYS A 27 -8.55 -14.99 15.40
CA LYS A 27 -9.00 -16.30 15.88
C LYS A 27 -7.94 -17.38 15.65
N VAL A 28 -7.35 -17.46 14.45
CA VAL A 28 -6.31 -18.45 14.14
C VAL A 28 -5.12 -18.31 15.07
N ILE A 29 -4.67 -17.08 15.33
CA ILE A 29 -3.54 -16.81 16.22
C ILE A 29 -3.86 -17.20 17.67
N HIS A 30 -5.02 -16.77 18.19
CA HIS A 30 -5.44 -17.04 19.57
C HIS A 30 -5.64 -18.52 19.87
N THR A 31 -6.06 -19.33 18.89
CA THR A 31 -6.35 -20.76 19.10
C THR A 31 -5.17 -21.67 18.78
N HIS A 32 -4.04 -21.13 18.32
CA HIS A 32 -2.92 -21.96 17.88
C HIS A 32 -2.11 -22.49 19.09
N PRO A 33 -1.91 -23.81 19.22
CA PRO A 33 -1.31 -24.40 20.43
C PRO A 33 0.14 -23.98 20.68
N ASN A 34 0.86 -23.59 19.61
CA ASN A 34 2.26 -23.15 19.69
C ASN A 34 2.42 -21.61 19.71
N ILE A 35 1.34 -20.84 19.86
CA ILE A 35 1.42 -19.38 19.95
C ILE A 35 0.96 -18.96 21.34
N THR A 36 1.83 -18.23 22.06
CA THR A 36 1.47 -17.56 23.31
C THR A 36 1.36 -16.07 23.05
N LEU A 37 0.23 -15.47 23.41
CA LEU A 37 0.00 -14.04 23.28
C LEU A 37 0.31 -13.33 24.59
N VAL A 38 1.21 -12.36 24.54
CA VAL A 38 1.62 -11.54 25.68
C VAL A 38 1.31 -10.07 25.35
N PRO A 39 0.26 -9.48 25.93
CA PRO A 39 -0.04 -8.06 25.75
C PRO A 39 1.06 -7.19 26.36
N GLY A 40 1.53 -6.20 25.61
CA GLY A 40 2.53 -5.26 26.10
C GLY A 40 3.30 -4.59 24.97
N GLU A 41 4.03 -3.53 25.33
CA GLU A 41 5.00 -2.90 24.43
C GLU A 41 6.35 -3.62 24.53
N VAL A 42 6.93 -3.94 23.37
CA VAL A 42 8.30 -4.44 23.27
C VAL A 42 9.20 -3.30 22.81
N THR A 43 10.20 -2.94 23.61
CA THR A 43 11.09 -1.80 23.37
C THR A 43 12.51 -2.20 22.95
N ALA A 44 12.86 -3.49 23.07
CA ALA A 44 14.16 -4.07 22.76
C ALA A 44 14.00 -5.57 22.42
N PRO A 45 14.97 -6.21 21.75
CA PRO A 45 14.88 -7.64 21.44
C PRO A 45 15.06 -8.51 22.68
N PHE A 46 14.59 -9.74 22.58
CA PHE A 46 14.83 -10.78 23.57
C PHE A 46 16.21 -11.44 23.35
N ASP A 47 16.67 -12.25 24.30
CA ASP A 47 17.97 -12.94 24.23
C ASP A 47 18.04 -14.01 23.12
N ASP A 48 16.88 -14.49 22.69
CA ASP A 48 16.71 -15.44 21.60
C ASP A 48 16.28 -14.76 20.30
N ILE A 49 15.99 -15.54 19.27
CA ILE A 49 15.54 -15.06 17.97
C ILE A 49 14.31 -14.16 18.15
N THR A 50 14.44 -12.92 17.69
CA THR A 50 13.39 -11.90 17.77
C THR A 50 13.04 -11.42 16.37
N LEU A 51 11.74 -11.43 16.02
CA LEU A 51 11.22 -10.85 14.79
C LEU A 51 10.39 -9.60 15.10
N PHE A 52 10.84 -8.44 14.64
CA PHE A 52 10.05 -7.21 14.70
C PHE A 52 9.20 -7.06 13.43
N ALA A 53 7.87 -7.09 13.60
CA ALA A 53 6.87 -6.88 12.55
C ALA A 53 5.87 -5.77 12.95
N THR A 54 6.38 -4.67 13.48
CA THR A 54 5.62 -3.61 14.15
C THR A 54 4.95 -2.61 13.21
N GLY A 55 5.14 -2.76 11.90
CA GLY A 55 4.46 -1.95 10.89
C GLY A 55 4.88 -0.48 10.88
N PRO A 56 4.06 0.40 10.26
CA PRO A 56 4.39 1.81 10.05
C PRO A 56 4.60 2.60 11.35
N LEU A 57 3.80 2.30 12.37
CA LEU A 57 3.71 3.04 13.63
C LEU A 57 4.53 2.36 14.73
N THR A 58 5.74 1.93 14.39
CA THR A 58 6.69 1.38 15.37
C THR A 58 6.88 2.38 16.52
N SER A 59 6.83 1.91 17.77
CA SER A 59 6.90 2.79 18.94
C SER A 59 8.22 3.56 19.00
N GLU A 60 8.22 4.69 19.70
CA GLU A 60 9.41 5.53 19.79
C GLU A 60 10.60 4.79 20.40
N ALA A 61 10.38 4.06 21.51
CA ALA A 61 11.43 3.32 22.20
C ALA A 61 12.06 2.25 21.29
N LEU A 62 11.24 1.48 20.58
CA LEU A 62 11.75 0.47 19.64
C LEU A 62 12.43 1.11 18.43
N THR A 63 11.90 2.23 17.92
CA THR A 63 12.53 2.99 16.82
C THR A 63 13.92 3.48 17.21
N GLN A 64 14.08 4.00 18.43
CA GLN A 64 15.39 4.42 18.96
C GLN A 64 16.36 3.24 19.08
N TRP A 65 15.88 2.08 19.54
CA TRP A 65 16.68 0.87 19.59
C TRP A 65 17.15 0.43 18.20
N ILE A 66 16.24 0.37 17.21
CA ILE A 66 16.57 0.01 15.82
C ILE A 66 17.57 1.03 15.23
N ALA A 67 17.38 2.33 15.47
CA ALA A 67 18.29 3.37 14.97
C ALA A 67 19.70 3.16 15.51
N LYS A 68 19.84 2.89 16.81
CA LYS A 68 21.12 2.58 17.45
C LYS A 68 21.74 1.29 16.91
N ALA A 69 20.96 0.21 16.79
CA ALA A 69 21.40 -1.08 16.29
C ALA A 69 21.88 -1.05 14.83
N THR A 70 21.34 -0.12 14.04
CA THR A 70 21.63 0.01 12.61
C THR A 70 22.62 1.14 12.27
N GLY A 71 22.92 2.02 13.22
CA GLY A 71 23.66 3.26 12.98
C GLY A 71 22.92 4.24 12.05
N ALA A 72 21.60 4.07 11.90
CA ALA A 72 20.79 4.94 11.06
C ALA A 72 20.47 6.24 11.81
N GLN A 73 20.63 7.38 11.12
CA GLN A 73 20.27 8.69 11.67
C GLN A 73 18.77 9.01 11.49
N ASP A 74 18.15 8.51 10.41
CA ASP A 74 16.73 8.68 10.11
C ASP A 74 16.11 7.35 9.68
N LEU A 75 15.02 6.95 10.34
CA LEU A 75 14.26 5.72 10.07
C LEU A 75 12.83 6.01 9.60
N TYR A 76 12.58 7.05 8.81
CA TYR A 76 11.20 7.45 8.49
C TYR A 76 10.97 7.97 7.08
N PHE A 77 9.74 7.76 6.60
CA PHE A 77 9.14 8.42 5.44
C PHE A 77 7.72 8.86 5.79
N TYR A 78 7.04 9.57 4.87
CA TYR A 78 5.69 10.08 5.08
C TYR A 78 4.71 9.47 4.09
N ASP A 79 3.63 8.88 4.59
CA ASP A 79 2.48 8.45 3.79
C ASP A 79 1.28 9.34 4.05
N ALA A 80 0.57 9.72 3.00
CA ALA A 80 -0.70 10.40 3.12
C ALA A 80 -1.85 9.38 3.03
N ILE A 81 -2.89 9.56 3.84
CA ILE A 81 -4.13 8.76 3.77
C ILE A 81 -5.27 9.60 3.21
N ALA A 82 -6.22 8.93 2.55
CA ALA A 82 -7.38 9.59 1.97
C ALA A 82 -8.58 9.63 2.95
N PRO A 83 -9.49 10.61 2.80
CA PRO A 83 -10.70 10.70 3.60
C PRO A 83 -11.67 9.51 3.40
N ILE A 84 -12.51 9.29 4.42
CA ILE A 84 -13.67 8.38 4.38
C ILE A 84 -14.94 9.19 4.61
N ILE A 85 -15.96 8.90 3.80
CA ILE A 85 -17.23 9.63 3.72
C ILE A 85 -18.36 8.71 4.17
N ASP A 86 -19.33 9.26 4.90
CA ASP A 86 -20.58 8.59 5.22
C ASP A 86 -21.43 8.41 3.95
N ALA A 87 -21.85 7.18 3.66
CA ALA A 87 -22.60 6.86 2.47
C ALA A 87 -23.95 7.59 2.34
N GLN A 88 -24.60 7.96 3.45
CA GLN A 88 -25.87 8.67 3.46
C GLN A 88 -25.72 10.15 3.08
N SER A 89 -24.52 10.70 3.25
CA SER A 89 -24.22 12.11 2.94
C SER A 89 -23.88 12.37 1.46
N ILE A 90 -23.72 11.30 0.67
CA ILE A 90 -23.36 11.38 -0.75
C ILE A 90 -24.61 11.61 -1.61
N ASP A 91 -24.59 12.65 -2.45
CA ASP A 91 -25.64 12.91 -3.43
C ASP A 91 -25.54 11.91 -4.59
N ARG A 92 -26.33 10.83 -4.49
CA ARG A 92 -26.39 9.75 -5.48
C ARG A 92 -27.00 10.17 -6.82
N THR A 93 -27.75 11.27 -6.88
CA THR A 93 -28.24 11.80 -8.17
C THR A 93 -27.09 12.41 -8.99
N SER A 94 -26.03 12.79 -8.29
CA SER A 94 -24.82 13.39 -8.85
C SER A 94 -23.69 12.36 -9.10
N ALA A 95 -23.95 11.07 -8.90
CA ALA A 95 -22.96 9.98 -9.01
C ALA A 95 -23.55 8.75 -9.71
N PHE A 96 -22.69 7.83 -10.16
CA PHE A 96 -23.13 6.58 -10.78
C PHE A 96 -22.20 5.41 -10.46
N LEU A 97 -22.77 4.21 -10.31
CA LEU A 97 -22.01 2.98 -10.11
C LEU A 97 -21.49 2.48 -11.46
N ALA A 98 -20.17 2.33 -11.59
CA ALA A 98 -19.57 1.69 -12.76
C ALA A 98 -18.14 1.23 -12.48
N ASN A 99 -17.75 0.15 -13.15
CA ASN A 99 -16.37 -0.21 -13.37
C ASN A 99 -15.86 0.40 -14.67
N ARG A 100 -14.54 0.57 -14.78
CA ARG A 100 -13.95 1.02 -16.05
C ARG A 100 -14.09 -0.07 -17.12
N TYR A 101 -14.41 0.36 -18.34
CA TYR A 101 -14.56 -0.46 -19.55
C TYR A 101 -15.69 -1.50 -19.46
N ASP A 102 -16.81 -1.13 -18.80
CA ASP A 102 -18.04 -1.93 -18.72
C ASP A 102 -17.81 -3.39 -18.26
N LYS A 103 -16.83 -3.60 -17.38
CA LYS A 103 -16.44 -4.93 -16.87
C LYS A 103 -17.42 -5.52 -15.83
N GLY A 104 -18.72 -5.23 -15.98
CA GLY A 104 -19.80 -5.71 -15.11
C GLY A 104 -20.17 -4.77 -13.95
N GLU A 105 -21.34 -5.04 -13.36
CA GLU A 105 -21.94 -4.28 -12.26
C GLU A 105 -21.58 -4.81 -10.87
N GLU A 106 -21.14 -6.06 -10.76
CA GLU A 106 -20.55 -6.58 -9.53
C GLU A 106 -19.33 -5.71 -9.18
N GLU A 107 -19.27 -5.25 -7.94
CA GLU A 107 -18.06 -4.59 -7.44
C GLU A 107 -17.76 -3.19 -7.99
N ALA A 108 -18.78 -2.48 -8.46
CA ALA A 108 -18.67 -1.14 -9.03
C ALA A 108 -18.22 -0.06 -8.02
N TYR A 109 -17.32 0.81 -8.48
CA TYR A 109 -16.99 2.07 -7.79
C TYR A 109 -18.16 3.04 -7.92
N LEU A 110 -18.40 3.86 -6.90
CA LEU A 110 -19.29 5.02 -7.02
C LEU A 110 -18.49 6.17 -7.64
N ASN A 111 -18.82 6.52 -8.87
CA ASN A 111 -18.12 7.53 -9.65
C ASN A 111 -18.82 8.87 -9.50
N CYS A 112 -18.06 9.89 -9.10
CA CYS A 112 -18.50 11.27 -8.95
C CYS A 112 -17.90 12.08 -10.12
N PRO A 113 -18.60 12.18 -11.26
CA PRO A 113 -18.12 12.89 -12.43
C PRO A 113 -18.14 14.40 -12.20
N MET A 114 -17.30 15.10 -12.96
CA MET A 114 -17.21 16.55 -12.97
C MET A 114 -17.16 17.08 -14.40
N THR A 115 -17.77 18.25 -14.63
CA THR A 115 -17.54 19.07 -15.82
C THR A 115 -16.16 19.73 -15.76
N GLU A 116 -15.78 20.41 -16.85
CA GLU A 116 -14.54 21.17 -16.88
C GLU A 116 -14.56 22.34 -15.89
N GLU A 117 -15.69 23.04 -15.79
CA GLU A 117 -15.90 24.17 -14.89
C GLU A 117 -15.80 23.72 -13.43
N GLU A 118 -16.47 22.62 -13.08
CA GLU A 118 -16.43 22.04 -11.74
C GLU A 118 -15.02 21.57 -11.40
N TYR A 119 -14.32 20.91 -12.34
CA TYR A 119 -12.93 20.48 -12.15
C TYR A 119 -12.00 21.66 -11.89
N ASN A 120 -12.16 22.73 -12.65
CA ASN A 120 -11.37 23.94 -12.53
C ASN A 120 -11.60 24.63 -11.18
N ALA A 121 -12.86 24.74 -10.75
CA ALA A 121 -13.19 25.28 -9.43
C ALA A 121 -12.60 24.44 -8.28
N PHE A 122 -12.70 23.11 -8.37
CA PHE A 122 -12.07 22.21 -7.42
C PHE A 122 -10.55 22.34 -7.38
N TYR A 123 -9.91 22.41 -8.55
CA TYR A 123 -8.45 22.57 -8.66
C TYR A 123 -8.00 23.88 -8.00
N ASP A 124 -8.69 24.98 -8.28
CA ASP A 124 -8.34 26.29 -7.72
C ASP A 124 -8.52 26.31 -6.20
N ALA A 125 -9.61 25.71 -5.68
CA ALA A 125 -9.81 25.53 -4.25
C ALA A 125 -8.71 24.66 -3.62
N LEU A 126 -8.33 23.55 -4.27
CA LEU A 126 -7.27 22.65 -3.80
C LEU A 126 -5.90 23.36 -3.74
N MET A 127 -5.60 24.20 -4.73
CA MET A 127 -4.33 24.92 -4.79
C MET A 127 -4.25 26.08 -3.79
N ALA A 128 -5.38 26.72 -3.50
CA ALA A 128 -5.49 27.80 -2.52
C ALA A 128 -5.53 27.31 -1.06
N ALA A 129 -5.92 26.05 -0.84
CA ALA A 129 -6.14 25.50 0.49
C ALA A 129 -4.86 25.39 1.35
N GLU A 130 -5.04 25.65 2.65
CA GLU A 130 -3.95 25.56 3.61
C GLU A 130 -3.52 24.12 3.87
N LYS A 131 -2.20 23.92 3.91
CA LYS A 131 -1.55 22.63 4.11
C LYS A 131 -0.98 22.55 5.52
N VAL A 132 -0.84 21.34 6.04
CA VAL A 132 -0.03 21.11 7.24
C VAL A 132 1.43 21.36 6.86
N GLU A 133 2.06 22.29 7.56
CA GLU A 133 3.49 22.56 7.39
C GLU A 133 4.31 21.37 7.87
N PRO A 134 5.28 20.88 7.08
CA PRO A 134 6.20 19.88 7.56
C PRO A 134 7.00 20.45 8.74
N LYS A 135 7.20 19.68 9.81
CA LYS A 135 8.09 20.10 10.91
C LYS A 135 9.52 20.29 10.37
N ALA A 136 10.35 21.12 11.01
CA ALA A 136 11.67 21.51 10.48
C ALA A 136 12.66 20.33 10.24
N PHE A 137 12.43 19.15 10.82
CA PHE A 137 13.20 17.92 10.59
C PHE A 137 12.62 17.04 9.46
N GLU A 138 11.50 17.42 8.87
CA GLU A 138 10.81 16.71 7.79
C GLU A 138 11.34 17.21 6.45
N LYS A 139 12.53 16.74 6.04
CA LYS A 139 12.92 16.84 4.62
C LYS A 139 11.95 15.97 3.82
N SER A 140 10.97 16.60 3.16
CA SER A 140 9.84 15.98 2.47
C SER A 140 10.27 14.99 1.37
N LYS A 141 10.54 13.74 1.75
CA LYS A 141 10.60 12.59 0.85
C LYS A 141 9.25 11.88 0.91
N PHE A 142 8.38 12.20 -0.05
CA PHE A 142 7.10 11.50 -0.20
C PHE A 142 7.31 10.20 -0.98
N PHE A 143 6.62 9.14 -0.56
CA PHE A 143 6.54 7.93 -1.37
C PHE A 143 5.79 8.23 -2.70
N GLN A 144 6.35 7.80 -3.84
CA GLN A 144 5.79 8.15 -5.15
C GLN A 144 4.39 7.55 -5.40
N GLY A 145 4.04 6.43 -4.77
CA GLY A 145 2.71 5.81 -4.92
C GLY A 145 1.63 6.38 -4.00
N CYS A 146 1.99 7.15 -2.97
CA CYS A 146 1.07 7.75 -1.99
C CYS A 146 1.24 9.29 -1.91
N GLN A 147 1.50 9.93 -3.04
CA GLN A 147 1.65 11.38 -3.10
C GLN A 147 0.34 12.09 -2.71
N PRO A 148 0.41 13.16 -1.89
CA PRO A 148 -0.75 13.98 -1.61
C PRO A 148 -1.34 14.59 -2.89
N ILE A 149 -2.66 14.67 -2.99
CA ILE A 149 -3.38 15.15 -4.18
C ILE A 149 -2.96 16.58 -4.56
N GLU A 150 -2.72 17.44 -3.58
CA GLU A 150 -2.20 18.80 -3.79
C GLU A 150 -0.76 18.84 -4.31
N ALA A 151 0.06 17.80 -4.05
CA ALA A 151 1.39 17.68 -4.62
C ALA A 151 1.32 17.24 -6.10
N ILE A 152 0.40 16.33 -6.44
CA ILE A 152 0.13 15.95 -7.84
C ILE A 152 -0.40 17.16 -8.61
N ALA A 153 -1.38 17.88 -8.05
CA ALA A 153 -1.96 19.09 -8.64
C ALA A 153 -0.92 20.18 -8.92
N ALA A 154 0.08 20.34 -8.05
CA ALA A 154 1.16 21.30 -8.22
C ALA A 154 2.08 21.02 -9.42
N THR A 155 2.11 19.78 -9.94
CA THR A 155 2.90 19.45 -11.13
C THR A 155 2.27 19.94 -12.44
N GLY A 156 0.99 20.30 -12.41
CA GLY A 156 0.26 20.77 -13.59
C GLY A 156 -1.24 20.65 -13.43
N ARG A 157 -1.97 21.53 -14.11
CA ARG A 157 -3.43 21.61 -13.97
C ARG A 157 -4.16 20.36 -14.44
N ASP A 158 -3.65 19.66 -15.45
CA ASP A 158 -4.23 18.40 -15.92
C ASP A 158 -3.67 17.16 -15.20
N SER A 159 -2.69 17.30 -14.31
CA SER A 159 -2.02 16.15 -13.69
C SER A 159 -2.99 15.24 -12.94
N LEU A 160 -4.02 15.80 -12.30
CA LEU A 160 -5.05 15.00 -11.62
C LEU A 160 -5.85 14.13 -12.59
N ARG A 161 -6.12 14.62 -13.81
CA ARG A 161 -6.85 13.90 -14.87
C ARG A 161 -6.03 12.79 -15.52
N PHE A 162 -4.72 12.77 -15.32
CA PHE A 162 -3.86 11.64 -15.69
C PHE A 162 -3.64 10.66 -14.54
N GLY A 163 -3.87 11.10 -13.30
CA GLY A 163 -3.75 10.29 -12.08
C GLY A 163 -5.12 10.00 -11.42
N PRO A 164 -5.37 10.50 -10.20
CA PRO A 164 -6.49 10.07 -9.37
C PRO A 164 -7.88 10.45 -9.93
N MET A 165 -7.97 11.46 -10.80
CA MET A 165 -9.22 11.96 -11.37
C MET A 165 -9.45 11.55 -12.84
N LYS A 166 -8.71 10.53 -13.31
CA LYS A 166 -8.75 10.09 -14.71
C LYS A 166 -10.13 9.56 -15.12
N PRO A 167 -10.77 10.06 -16.20
CA PRO A 167 -12.11 9.60 -16.62
C PRO A 167 -12.09 8.42 -17.61
N VAL A 168 -10.92 7.91 -17.99
CA VAL A 168 -10.79 6.92 -19.08
C VAL A 168 -11.51 5.60 -18.75
N GLY A 169 -12.29 5.11 -19.71
CA GLY A 169 -13.06 3.88 -19.57
C GLY A 169 -14.38 4.05 -18.81
N LEU A 170 -14.84 5.28 -18.59
CA LEU A 170 -16.13 5.56 -17.96
C LEU A 170 -16.99 6.43 -18.88
N THR A 171 -18.29 6.14 -18.91
CA THR A 171 -19.31 6.91 -19.59
C THR A 171 -20.35 7.31 -18.56
N ASP A 172 -20.62 8.61 -18.41
CA ASP A 172 -21.65 9.08 -17.50
C ASP A 172 -23.04 8.78 -18.11
N PRO A 173 -23.88 7.95 -17.46
CA PRO A 173 -25.18 7.55 -18.01
C PRO A 173 -26.14 8.73 -18.20
N ARG A 174 -25.94 9.84 -17.47
CA ARG A 174 -26.81 11.03 -17.55
C ARG A 174 -26.53 11.87 -18.79
N THR A 175 -25.29 11.84 -19.28
CA THR A 175 -24.87 12.64 -20.45
C THR A 175 -24.57 11.79 -21.68
N GLY A 176 -24.42 10.47 -21.51
CA GLY A 176 -23.97 9.53 -22.54
C GLY A 176 -22.53 9.78 -23.01
N ARG A 177 -21.73 10.55 -22.25
CA ARG A 177 -20.38 10.98 -22.63
C ARG A 177 -19.38 10.70 -21.53
N ARG A 178 -18.10 10.62 -21.90
CA ARG A 178 -17.00 10.56 -20.93
C ARG A 178 -16.94 11.89 -20.16
N PRO A 179 -16.95 11.89 -18.81
CA PRO A 179 -16.83 13.12 -18.03
C PRO A 179 -15.45 13.77 -18.20
N HIS A 180 -15.32 15.06 -17.86
CA HIS A 180 -14.05 15.77 -17.97
C HIS A 180 -13.02 15.25 -16.94
N ALA A 181 -13.49 15.01 -15.72
CA ALA A 181 -12.77 14.36 -14.62
C ALA A 181 -13.75 13.50 -13.80
N VAL A 182 -13.24 12.57 -13.01
CA VAL A 182 -14.08 11.72 -12.15
C VAL A 182 -13.36 11.33 -10.89
N ILE A 183 -14.08 11.28 -9.77
CA ILE A 183 -13.57 10.77 -8.51
C ILE A 183 -14.22 9.43 -8.25
N GLN A 184 -13.41 8.43 -7.94
CA GLN A 184 -13.93 7.10 -7.63
C GLN A 184 -13.98 6.93 -6.12
N LEU A 185 -15.14 6.51 -5.63
CA LEU A 185 -15.36 6.13 -4.24
C LEU A 185 -15.46 4.61 -4.16
N ARG A 186 -14.68 4.02 -3.26
CA ARG A 186 -14.70 2.58 -3.01
C ARG A 186 -15.42 2.28 -1.69
N PRO A 187 -16.33 1.29 -1.63
CA PRO A 187 -16.90 0.84 -0.36
C PRO A 187 -15.82 0.44 0.64
N GLU A 188 -16.01 0.83 1.91
CA GLU A 188 -15.12 0.45 3.01
C GLU A 188 -15.61 -0.77 3.79
N ASN A 189 -16.89 -1.13 3.68
CA ASN A 189 -17.52 -2.25 4.39
C ASN A 189 -18.61 -2.93 3.54
N LYS A 190 -19.00 -4.17 3.90
CA LYS A 190 -20.05 -4.94 3.20
C LYS A 190 -21.41 -4.25 3.21
N SER A 191 -21.72 -3.53 4.28
CA SER A 191 -23.00 -2.82 4.43
C SER A 191 -23.10 -1.54 3.59
N LEU A 192 -22.03 -1.16 2.88
CA LEU A 192 -21.95 0.04 2.03
C LEU A 192 -22.28 1.34 2.79
N THR A 193 -21.98 1.41 4.08
CA THR A 193 -22.27 2.59 4.93
C THR A 193 -21.17 3.64 4.90
N ALA A 194 -19.98 3.29 4.39
CA ALA A 194 -18.84 4.20 4.30
C ALA A 194 -18.08 4.00 2.99
N TYR A 195 -17.54 5.10 2.46
CA TYR A 195 -16.78 5.12 1.20
C TYR A 195 -15.44 5.83 1.35
N ASN A 196 -14.38 5.25 0.80
CA ASN A 196 -13.06 5.87 0.71
C ASN A 196 -12.87 6.59 -0.63
N MET A 197 -12.25 7.77 -0.58
CA MET A 197 -11.88 8.54 -1.78
C MET A 197 -10.60 8.00 -2.40
N VAL A 198 -10.71 7.30 -3.55
CA VAL A 198 -9.58 6.62 -4.18
C VAL A 198 -8.59 7.64 -4.74
N GLY A 199 -7.32 7.57 -4.30
CA GLY A 199 -6.25 8.45 -4.79
C GLY A 199 -6.28 9.89 -4.24
N PHE A 200 -7.05 10.12 -3.17
CA PHE A 200 -7.21 11.43 -2.53
C PHE A 200 -6.45 11.52 -1.21
N GLN A 201 -5.28 10.89 -1.14
CA GLN A 201 -4.35 11.09 -0.03
C GLN A 201 -4.03 12.58 0.07
N THR A 202 -4.01 13.18 1.27
CA THR A 202 -3.83 14.64 1.38
C THR A 202 -3.14 15.08 2.67
N LYS A 203 -2.47 16.24 2.60
CA LYS A 203 -1.89 17.00 3.73
C LYS A 203 -2.63 18.29 4.04
N LEU A 204 -3.76 18.55 3.38
CA LEU A 204 -4.60 19.69 3.69
C LEU A 204 -4.98 19.66 5.18
N LYS A 205 -5.03 20.84 5.81
CA LYS A 205 -5.57 20.94 7.18
C LYS A 205 -7.01 20.40 7.20
N TYR A 206 -7.44 19.80 8.30
CA TYR A 206 -8.77 19.16 8.38
C TYR A 206 -9.92 20.13 8.03
N GLY A 207 -9.82 21.39 8.45
CA GLY A 207 -10.81 22.42 8.10
C GLY A 207 -10.86 22.77 6.61
N GLU A 208 -9.76 22.55 5.88
CA GLU A 208 -9.66 22.80 4.44
C GLU A 208 -10.15 21.63 3.61
N GLN A 209 -9.92 20.39 4.07
CA GLN A 209 -10.39 19.18 3.37
C GLN A 209 -11.89 19.22 3.13
N GLY A 210 -12.68 19.54 4.16
CA GLY A 210 -14.12 19.67 4.03
C GLY A 210 -14.53 20.75 3.02
N LYS A 211 -13.85 21.89 3.00
CA LYS A 211 -14.14 22.98 2.05
C LYS A 211 -13.81 22.57 0.62
N VAL A 212 -12.62 22.01 0.40
CA VAL A 212 -12.13 21.62 -0.93
C VAL A 212 -12.95 20.47 -1.49
N PHE A 213 -13.12 19.38 -0.75
CA PHE A 213 -13.80 18.18 -1.28
C PHE A 213 -15.31 18.38 -1.47
N LYS A 214 -15.92 19.35 -0.78
CA LYS A 214 -17.33 19.72 -1.05
C LYS A 214 -17.54 20.50 -2.37
N HIS A 215 -16.48 20.88 -3.09
CA HIS A 215 -16.60 21.38 -4.46
C HIS A 215 -16.98 20.28 -5.46
N ILE A 216 -16.85 19.01 -5.06
CA ILE A 216 -17.24 17.87 -5.88
C ILE A 216 -18.77 17.76 -5.83
N PRO A 217 -19.50 17.76 -6.96
CA PRO A 217 -20.96 17.88 -6.96
C PRO A 217 -21.67 16.82 -6.10
N ALA A 218 -21.24 15.57 -6.21
CA ALA A 218 -21.77 14.45 -5.42
C ALA A 218 -21.47 14.55 -3.92
N LEU A 219 -20.50 15.37 -3.52
CA LEU A 219 -20.00 15.48 -2.15
C LEU A 219 -20.29 16.83 -1.52
N LYS A 220 -21.12 17.69 -2.14
CA LYS A 220 -21.44 19.03 -1.62
C LYS A 220 -21.91 19.03 -0.15
N ASN A 221 -22.60 17.97 0.27
CA ASN A 221 -23.11 17.77 1.63
C ASN A 221 -22.38 16.67 2.40
N ALA A 222 -21.21 16.23 1.91
CA ALA A 222 -20.51 15.08 2.47
C ALA A 222 -20.17 15.28 3.96
N GLU A 223 -20.40 14.23 4.73
CA GLU A 223 -19.92 14.06 6.09
C GLU A 223 -18.70 13.14 6.07
N PHE A 224 -17.60 13.61 6.65
CA PHE A 224 -16.35 12.88 6.68
C PHE A 224 -16.21 12.13 8.00
N LEU A 225 -16.42 10.81 7.94
CA LEU A 225 -16.18 9.91 9.07
C LEU A 225 -14.70 9.88 9.48
N ARG A 226 -13.80 10.14 8.51
CA ARG A 226 -12.36 10.30 8.75
C ARG A 226 -11.75 11.27 7.75
N MET A 227 -10.97 12.23 8.23
CA MET A 227 -10.17 13.11 7.37
C MET A 227 -8.89 12.42 6.90
N GLY A 228 -8.38 12.85 5.74
CA GLY A 228 -7.05 12.49 5.28
C GLY A 228 -5.96 13.09 6.16
N SER A 229 -4.79 12.48 6.21
CA SER A 229 -3.67 12.94 7.05
C SER A 229 -2.34 12.36 6.57
N ILE A 230 -1.24 13.00 6.95
CA ILE A 230 0.09 12.43 6.77
C ILE A 230 0.48 11.65 8.02
N HIS A 231 0.92 10.41 7.82
CA HIS A 231 1.53 9.56 8.84
C HIS A 231 3.02 9.43 8.59
N ARG A 232 3.81 9.63 9.65
CA ARG A 232 5.22 9.27 9.67
C ARG A 232 5.31 7.75 9.79
N ASN A 233 5.87 7.11 8.79
CA ASN A 233 6.05 5.67 8.74
C ASN A 233 7.51 5.31 8.97
N THR A 234 7.72 4.40 9.91
CA THR A 234 9.07 3.95 10.30
C THR A 234 9.56 2.87 9.35
N TYR A 235 10.76 3.03 8.81
CA TYR A 235 11.43 2.01 8.00
C TYR A 235 12.96 2.11 8.08
N VAL A 236 13.63 1.00 7.82
CA VAL A 236 15.09 0.94 7.69
C VAL A 236 15.53 0.93 6.24
N CYS A 237 16.75 1.41 5.97
CA CYS A 237 17.42 1.17 4.70
C CYS A 237 17.85 -0.31 4.60
N GLY A 238 16.94 -1.17 4.14
CA GLY A 238 17.13 -2.62 4.06
C GLY A 238 18.48 -3.05 3.47
N PRO A 239 18.92 -2.54 2.30
CA PRO A 239 20.18 -2.97 1.69
C PRO A 239 21.42 -2.62 2.54
N ARG A 240 21.32 -1.57 3.36
CA ARG A 240 22.38 -1.17 4.27
C ARG A 240 22.43 -2.05 5.51
N VAL A 241 21.28 -2.40 6.09
CA VAL A 241 21.22 -2.92 7.46
C VAL A 241 20.81 -4.40 7.57
N LEU A 242 20.17 -4.95 6.54
CA LEU A 242 19.66 -6.33 6.52
C LEU A 242 20.56 -7.27 5.72
N ARG A 243 20.63 -8.52 6.17
CA ARG A 243 21.13 -9.66 5.41
C ARG A 243 20.03 -10.22 4.49
N THR A 244 20.41 -11.15 3.61
CA THR A 244 19.47 -11.81 2.67
C THR A 244 18.41 -12.65 3.38
N ASP A 245 18.63 -13.03 4.64
CA ASP A 245 17.67 -13.72 5.50
C ASP A 245 16.79 -12.77 6.31
N LEU A 246 16.85 -11.45 6.06
CA LEU A 246 16.16 -10.38 6.79
C LEU A 246 16.63 -10.19 8.24
N SER A 247 17.76 -10.79 8.65
CA SER A 247 18.40 -10.47 9.94
C SER A 247 19.21 -9.17 9.86
N LEU A 248 19.36 -8.49 11.00
CA LEU A 248 20.22 -7.31 11.10
C LEU A 248 21.70 -7.71 11.00
N LYS A 249 22.49 -6.96 10.22
CA LYS A 249 23.92 -7.24 10.01
C LYS A 249 24.72 -7.26 11.33
N GLY A 250 24.42 -6.34 12.26
CA GLY A 250 25.07 -6.26 13.58
C GLY A 250 24.40 -7.08 14.69
N HIS A 251 23.18 -7.57 14.48
CA HIS A 251 22.39 -8.30 15.47
C HIS A 251 21.77 -9.53 14.81
N PRO A 252 22.53 -10.62 14.60
CA PRO A 252 22.12 -11.73 13.75
C PRO A 252 20.88 -12.49 14.26
N LYS A 253 20.55 -12.41 15.54
CA LYS A 253 19.31 -13.01 16.09
C LYS A 253 18.06 -12.13 15.92
N VAL A 254 18.22 -10.90 15.43
CA VAL A 254 17.14 -9.93 15.29
C VAL A 254 16.77 -9.78 13.83
N TYR A 255 15.50 -10.02 13.53
CA TYR A 255 14.91 -9.96 12.19
C TYR A 255 13.91 -8.82 12.10
N LEU A 256 13.78 -8.25 10.91
CA LEU A 256 12.75 -7.26 10.59
C LEU A 256 11.84 -7.82 9.49
N ALA A 257 10.53 -7.61 9.61
CA ALA A 257 9.56 -7.96 8.57
C ALA A 257 8.41 -6.96 8.44
N GLY A 258 7.77 -6.96 7.27
CA GLY A 258 6.71 -6.03 6.95
C GLY A 258 7.24 -4.63 6.69
N GLN A 259 6.38 -3.62 6.85
CA GLN A 259 6.66 -2.25 6.41
C GLN A 259 7.95 -1.64 6.95
N VAL A 260 8.39 -2.01 8.15
CA VAL A 260 9.66 -1.55 8.72
C VAL A 260 10.88 -1.91 7.85
N THR A 261 10.76 -2.92 6.98
CA THR A 261 11.82 -3.30 6.03
C THR A 261 11.85 -2.45 4.75
N GLY A 262 10.84 -1.60 4.53
CA GLY A 262 10.65 -0.83 3.30
C GLY A 262 9.74 -1.50 2.27
N VAL A 263 8.99 -2.54 2.63
CA VAL A 263 7.87 -2.97 1.76
C VAL A 263 6.62 -2.16 2.04
N GLU A 264 5.77 -1.99 1.03
CA GLU A 264 4.48 -1.31 1.17
C GLU A 264 3.35 -2.18 0.65
N GLY A 265 2.26 -2.23 1.41
CA GLY A 265 1.08 -3.04 1.12
C GLY A 265 0.93 -4.24 2.05
N TYR A 266 -0.32 -4.66 2.23
CA TYR A 266 -0.67 -5.77 3.12
C TYR A 266 -0.11 -7.10 2.61
N LEU A 267 -0.13 -7.32 1.29
CA LEU A 267 0.33 -8.57 0.68
C LEU A 267 1.85 -8.69 0.74
N GLU A 268 2.55 -7.60 0.48
CA GLU A 268 4.00 -7.50 0.55
C GLU A 268 4.47 -7.66 2.00
N SER A 269 3.77 -7.05 2.95
CA SER A 269 4.08 -7.21 4.37
C SER A 269 3.86 -8.64 4.86
N ALA A 270 2.75 -9.28 4.47
CA ALA A 270 2.48 -10.68 4.77
C ALA A 270 3.52 -11.62 4.11
N SER A 271 3.91 -11.33 2.87
CA SER A 271 4.94 -12.09 2.14
C SER A 271 6.31 -11.95 2.81
N CYS A 272 6.66 -10.75 3.25
CA CYS A 272 7.89 -10.48 3.99
C CYS A 272 7.91 -11.21 5.35
N GLY A 273 6.80 -11.19 6.10
CA GLY A 273 6.65 -11.95 7.34
C GLY A 273 6.81 -13.46 7.13
N LEU A 274 6.20 -14.00 6.08
CA LEU A 274 6.34 -15.41 5.72
C LEU A 274 7.79 -15.78 5.37
N LEU A 275 8.51 -14.93 4.63
CA LEU A 275 9.92 -15.13 4.33
C LEU A 275 10.77 -15.11 5.59
N ALA A 276 10.60 -14.12 6.45
CA ALA A 276 11.33 -14.03 7.72
C ALA A 276 11.11 -15.28 8.59
N ALA A 277 9.86 -15.73 8.73
CA ALA A 277 9.54 -16.96 9.45
C ALA A 277 10.20 -18.20 8.82
N THR A 278 10.19 -18.31 7.49
CA THR A 278 10.84 -19.41 6.75
C THR A 278 12.34 -19.43 7.01
N PHE A 279 13.00 -18.27 6.98
CA PHE A 279 14.45 -18.17 7.20
C PHE A 279 14.84 -18.41 8.66
N ILE A 280 14.02 -17.93 9.60
CA ILE A 280 14.16 -18.25 11.03
C ILE A 280 14.04 -19.76 11.23
N TYR A 281 13.05 -20.42 10.63
CA TYR A 281 12.88 -21.86 10.72
C TYR A 281 14.08 -22.62 10.15
N GLN A 282 14.54 -22.26 8.95
CA GLN A 282 15.76 -22.83 8.34
C GLN A 282 16.94 -22.72 9.31
N ARG A 283 17.13 -21.56 9.95
CA ARG A 283 18.20 -21.34 10.92
C ARG A 283 18.09 -22.21 12.17
N ILE A 284 16.89 -22.28 12.77
CA ILE A 284 16.63 -23.10 13.96
C ILE A 284 16.90 -24.58 13.64
N ARG A 285 16.59 -25.02 12.42
CA ARG A 285 16.79 -26.39 11.95
C ARG A 285 18.20 -26.67 11.43
N GLY A 286 19.10 -25.68 11.40
CA GLY A 286 20.43 -25.81 10.82
C GLY A 286 20.45 -26.07 9.31
N GLN A 287 19.38 -25.72 8.62
CA GLN A 287 19.24 -25.87 7.17
C GLN A 287 19.99 -24.75 6.43
N ALA A 288 20.38 -25.03 5.19
CA ALA A 288 20.90 -24.01 4.30
C ALA A 288 19.84 -22.92 4.06
N HIS A 289 20.30 -21.68 3.92
CA HIS A 289 19.41 -20.57 3.57
C HIS A 289 18.95 -20.74 2.12
N GLU A 290 17.64 -20.94 1.94
CA GLU A 290 17.02 -21.08 0.62
C GLU A 290 15.94 -20.03 0.44
N ALA A 291 16.26 -18.99 -0.34
CA ALA A 291 15.34 -17.93 -0.74
C ALA A 291 14.56 -18.33 -2.00
N PRO A 292 13.34 -17.77 -2.21
CA PRO A 292 12.63 -17.94 -3.48
C PRO A 292 13.46 -17.38 -4.66
N PRO A 293 13.34 -17.97 -5.87
CA PRO A 293 14.08 -17.50 -7.03
C PRO A 293 13.83 -16.02 -7.31
N VAL A 294 14.86 -15.29 -7.73
CA VAL A 294 14.84 -13.83 -7.88
C VAL A 294 13.82 -13.33 -8.91
N ASN A 295 13.46 -14.15 -9.90
CA ASN A 295 12.43 -13.84 -10.89
C ASN A 295 10.99 -14.14 -10.44
N THR A 296 10.79 -14.55 -9.18
CA THR A 296 9.46 -14.63 -8.55
C THR A 296 9.10 -13.30 -7.89
N ALA A 297 7.81 -13.04 -7.66
CA ALA A 297 7.39 -11.82 -6.95
C ALA A 297 8.01 -11.73 -5.54
N MET A 298 8.05 -12.83 -4.79
CA MET A 298 8.66 -12.85 -3.45
C MET A 298 10.18 -12.71 -3.51
N GLY A 299 10.86 -13.33 -4.49
CA GLY A 299 12.31 -13.19 -4.66
C GLY A 299 12.73 -11.80 -5.13
N SER A 300 11.98 -11.19 -6.05
CA SER A 300 12.18 -9.81 -6.48
C SER A 300 11.95 -8.83 -5.31
N LEU A 301 10.91 -9.05 -4.49
CA LEU A 301 10.66 -8.25 -3.28
C LEU A 301 11.80 -8.38 -2.27
N LEU A 302 12.30 -9.60 -2.04
CA LEU A 302 13.46 -9.84 -1.15
C LEU A 302 14.73 -9.16 -1.66
N ARG A 303 15.00 -9.25 -2.97
CA ARG A 303 16.14 -8.57 -3.61
C ARG A 303 15.99 -7.05 -3.50
N PHE A 304 14.79 -6.52 -3.67
CA PHE A 304 14.53 -5.10 -3.45
C PHE A 304 14.88 -4.68 -2.00
N ILE A 305 14.40 -5.43 -1.00
CA ILE A 305 14.71 -5.15 0.42
C ILE A 305 16.22 -5.20 0.69
N THR A 306 16.95 -6.15 0.10
CA THR A 306 18.31 -6.49 0.56
C THR A 306 19.44 -6.04 -0.37
N ALA A 307 19.13 -5.70 -1.62
CA ALA A 307 20.14 -5.45 -2.66
C ALA A 307 19.83 -4.25 -3.58
N SER A 308 18.78 -3.46 -3.32
CA SER A 308 18.57 -2.18 -4.01
C SER A 308 19.63 -1.13 -3.66
N ASP A 309 19.72 -0.07 -4.46
CA ASP A 309 20.61 1.05 -4.17
C ASP A 309 20.23 1.73 -2.85
N ALA A 310 21.11 1.60 -1.86
CA ALA A 310 20.92 2.17 -0.53
C ALA A 310 20.82 3.71 -0.51
N LYS A 311 21.34 4.41 -1.53
CA LYS A 311 21.26 5.89 -1.61
C LYS A 311 19.85 6.36 -1.93
N ASN A 312 19.15 5.62 -2.79
CA ASN A 312 17.82 5.94 -3.29
C ASN A 312 16.74 5.02 -2.75
N TYR A 313 17.04 4.26 -1.70
CA TYR A 313 16.12 3.30 -1.11
C TYR A 313 14.92 4.03 -0.49
N GLN A 314 13.75 3.76 -1.04
CA GLN A 314 12.46 4.20 -0.55
C GLN A 314 11.56 2.96 -0.47
N PRO A 315 10.57 2.95 0.43
CA PRO A 315 9.60 1.88 0.48
C PRO A 315 8.95 1.65 -0.88
N ASN A 316 8.54 0.42 -1.18
CA ASN A 316 7.91 0.10 -2.47
C ASN A 316 6.99 -1.11 -2.35
N ASN A 317 5.98 -1.16 -3.22
CA ASN A 317 5.08 -2.29 -3.36
C ASN A 317 5.55 -3.26 -4.46
N ALA A 318 4.86 -4.39 -4.59
CA ALA A 318 5.13 -5.32 -5.68
C ALA A 318 4.62 -4.75 -7.00
N ASN A 319 5.52 -4.47 -7.93
CA ASN A 319 5.20 -4.03 -9.28
C ASN A 319 6.26 -4.50 -10.28
N PHE A 320 6.03 -4.35 -11.58
CA PHE A 320 6.95 -4.87 -12.59
C PHE A 320 8.35 -4.21 -12.60
N SER A 321 8.57 -3.08 -11.92
CA SER A 321 9.88 -2.42 -11.89
C SER A 321 10.86 -3.04 -10.90
N ILE A 322 10.39 -3.84 -9.92
CA ILE A 322 11.27 -4.55 -8.98
C ILE A 322 11.80 -5.86 -9.57
N PHE A 323 11.24 -6.30 -10.70
CA PHE A 323 11.73 -7.44 -11.46
C PHE A 323 12.85 -7.00 -12.39
N ASP A 324 13.95 -7.73 -12.35
CA ASP A 324 15.07 -7.52 -13.26
C ASP A 324 14.88 -8.41 -14.51
N PRO A 325 14.69 -7.81 -15.71
CA PRO A 325 14.44 -8.54 -16.95
C PRO A 325 15.52 -9.57 -17.29
N ALA A 326 16.75 -9.42 -16.77
CA ALA A 326 17.84 -10.36 -17.01
C ALA A 326 17.60 -11.76 -16.42
N PHE A 327 16.64 -11.92 -15.50
CA PHE A 327 16.27 -13.23 -14.94
C PHE A 327 15.09 -13.89 -15.63
N PHE A 328 14.71 -13.41 -16.81
CA PHE A 328 13.60 -13.93 -17.59
C PHE A 328 14.05 -14.33 -18.99
N ASP A 329 13.61 -15.50 -19.43
CA ASP A 329 14.01 -16.05 -20.72
C ASP A 329 13.08 -15.54 -21.82
N GLY A 330 13.66 -15.16 -22.97
CA GLY A 330 12.91 -14.88 -24.19
C GLY A 330 11.99 -13.66 -24.15
N ILE A 331 12.18 -12.71 -23.23
CA ILE A 331 11.34 -11.49 -23.14
C ILE A 331 11.87 -10.29 -23.92
N VAL A 332 13.11 -10.37 -24.43
CA VAL A 332 13.76 -9.28 -25.16
C VAL A 332 13.05 -9.04 -26.49
N GLY A 333 12.74 -7.77 -26.79
CA GLY A 333 12.07 -7.37 -28.03
C GLY A 333 10.54 -7.56 -28.03
N MET A 334 9.96 -8.15 -26.98
CA MET A 334 8.51 -8.25 -26.82
C MET A 334 7.86 -6.89 -26.54
N LYS A 335 6.60 -6.73 -26.96
CA LYS A 335 5.81 -5.58 -26.51
C LYS A 335 5.57 -5.67 -25.00
N ARG A 336 5.42 -4.51 -24.35
CA ARG A 336 5.31 -4.40 -22.88
C ARG A 336 4.31 -5.38 -22.26
N ASP A 337 3.12 -5.51 -22.84
CA ASP A 337 2.06 -6.34 -22.26
C ASP A 337 2.30 -7.84 -22.50
N GLU A 338 2.94 -8.21 -23.60
CA GLU A 338 3.38 -9.59 -23.89
C GLU A 338 4.51 -10.00 -22.96
N SER A 339 5.52 -9.14 -22.79
CA SER A 339 6.64 -9.32 -21.87
C SER A 339 6.14 -9.53 -20.44
N ARG A 340 5.23 -8.68 -19.94
CA ARG A 340 4.65 -8.82 -18.58
C ARG A 340 3.90 -10.12 -18.39
N LYS A 341 3.16 -10.59 -19.40
CA LYS A 341 2.48 -11.90 -19.34
C LYS A 341 3.49 -13.05 -19.29
N ALA A 342 4.52 -13.01 -20.13
CA ALA A 342 5.59 -14.02 -20.14
C ALA A 342 6.33 -14.07 -18.80
N MET A 343 6.68 -12.90 -18.23
CA MET A 343 7.28 -12.79 -16.91
C MET A 343 6.40 -13.42 -15.82
N SER A 344 5.10 -13.13 -15.80
CA SER A 344 4.17 -13.70 -14.82
C SER A 344 4.09 -15.23 -14.90
N VAL A 345 4.09 -15.81 -16.10
CA VAL A 345 4.07 -17.26 -16.30
C VAL A 345 5.36 -17.91 -15.76
N GLN A 346 6.52 -17.34 -16.12
CA GLN A 346 7.81 -17.84 -15.63
C GLN A 346 7.94 -17.70 -14.11
N ALA A 347 7.59 -16.54 -13.57
CA ALA A 347 7.60 -16.25 -12.14
C ALA A 347 6.74 -17.25 -11.35
N TYR A 348 5.52 -17.54 -11.82
CA TYR A 348 4.63 -18.49 -11.17
C TYR A 348 5.18 -19.93 -11.22
N ALA A 349 5.74 -20.35 -12.36
CA ALA A 349 6.32 -21.68 -12.51
C ALA A 349 7.55 -21.89 -11.61
N GLN A 350 8.43 -20.89 -11.52
CA GLN A 350 9.62 -20.93 -10.65
C GLN A 350 9.22 -20.88 -9.17
N PHE A 351 8.26 -20.03 -8.82
CA PHE A 351 7.72 -19.97 -7.46
C PHE A 351 7.10 -21.30 -7.04
N SER A 352 6.30 -21.92 -7.90
CA SER A 352 5.63 -23.20 -7.60
C SER A 352 6.64 -24.32 -7.35
N ARG A 353 7.69 -24.40 -8.19
CA ARG A 353 8.78 -25.38 -8.01
C ARG A 353 9.53 -25.18 -6.70
N TRP A 354 9.93 -23.95 -6.40
CA TRP A 354 10.54 -23.63 -5.11
C TRP A 354 9.58 -23.92 -3.94
N TRP A 355 8.29 -23.56 -4.10
CA TRP A 355 7.32 -23.69 -3.02
C TRP A 355 7.10 -25.15 -2.62
N GLN A 356 7.10 -26.05 -3.59
CA GLN A 356 6.96 -27.50 -3.42
C GLN A 356 8.23 -28.19 -2.91
N ALA A 357 9.41 -27.65 -3.24
CA ALA A 357 10.70 -28.21 -2.84
C ALA A 357 11.11 -27.87 -1.39
N ARG A 358 10.41 -26.93 -0.74
CA ARG A 358 10.71 -26.52 0.64
C ARG A 358 10.69 -27.74 1.59
N PRO A 359 11.58 -27.79 2.59
CA PRO A 359 11.40 -28.69 3.73
C PRO A 359 10.11 -28.34 4.48
N SER A 360 9.28 -29.35 4.78
CA SER A 360 8.02 -29.21 5.53
C SER A 360 8.23 -28.83 7.00
#